data_AF-A0A2G6QLR9-F1
#
_entry.id   AF-A0A2G6QLR9-F1
#
_cell.length_a   1.000
_cell.length_b   1.000
_cell.length_c   1.000
_cell.angle_alpha   90.00
_cell.angle_beta   90.00
_cell.angle_gamma   90.00
#
_symmetry.space_group_name_H-M   'P 1'
#
loop_
_entity.id
_entity.type
_entity.pdbx_description
1 polymer ?
#
loop_
_entity_poly.entity_id
_entity_poly.type
_entity_poly.pdbx_seq_one_letter_code
_entity_poly.pdbx_strand_id
1 'polypeptide(L)'
;MKCLFVPDNILLIFCEEQALFQSLLDFQFYNTIPYCPVEIETNNFTSLEITPPENYNDIIIRKCFGISNGCEKKAYIGNFILGNAGGYANTLLRKIKMEKLKKKARNNKIFEIIKCKVRYTAEFEITHNATLTKWVIKNIKWEK
;
A
#
# COMPACT_ATOMS: atom_id res chain seq x y z
N MET A 1 -10.03 11.55 6.05
CA MET A 1 -8.63 11.91 5.70
C MET A 1 -8.49 11.96 4.19
N LYS A 2 -7.57 12.73 3.61
CA LYS A 2 -7.28 12.66 2.17
C LYS A 2 -6.29 11.53 1.91
N CYS A 3 -6.62 10.66 0.95
CA CYS A 3 -5.81 9.51 0.59
C CYS A 3 -5.50 9.51 -0.90
N LEU A 4 -4.31 9.00 -1.23
CA LEU A 4 -3.91 8.59 -2.56
C LEU A 4 -4.27 7.12 -2.77
N PHE A 5 -4.87 6.86 -3.92
CA PHE A 5 -5.19 5.54 -4.41
C PHE A 5 -4.56 5.30 -5.78
N VAL A 6 -4.33 4.02 -6.05
CA VAL A 6 -3.74 3.51 -7.30
C VAL A 6 -4.81 2.82 -8.14
N PRO A 7 -4.56 2.61 -9.44
CA PRO A 7 -5.47 1.86 -10.29
C PRO A 7 -5.66 0.42 -9.81
N ASP A 8 -6.80 -0.18 -10.15
CA ASP A 8 -7.26 -1.47 -9.63
C ASP A 8 -6.26 -2.60 -9.83
N ASN A 9 -5.52 -2.61 -10.94
CA ASN A 9 -4.50 -3.62 -11.20
C ASN A 9 -3.32 -3.57 -10.21
N ILE A 10 -3.00 -2.39 -9.67
CA ILE A 10 -1.99 -2.23 -8.62
C ILE A 10 -2.61 -2.49 -7.25
N LEU A 11 -3.83 -2.01 -7.01
CA LEU A 11 -4.55 -2.28 -5.77
C LEU A 11 -4.69 -3.81 -5.56
N LEU A 12 -4.96 -4.57 -6.62
CA LEU A 12 -5.03 -6.02 -6.57
C LEU A 12 -3.72 -6.67 -6.11
N ILE A 13 -2.56 -6.12 -6.51
CA ILE A 13 -1.25 -6.58 -6.02
C ILE A 13 -1.19 -6.40 -4.51
N PHE A 14 -1.57 -5.23 -3.99
CA PHE A 14 -1.53 -4.98 -2.55
C PHE A 14 -2.51 -5.86 -1.77
N CYS A 15 -3.71 -6.10 -2.29
CA CYS A 15 -4.67 -7.03 -1.69
C CYS A 15 -4.15 -8.47 -1.68
N GLU A 16 -3.44 -8.89 -2.73
CA GLU A 16 -2.79 -10.20 -2.77
C GLU A 16 -1.65 -10.30 -1.74
N GLU A 17 -0.84 -9.24 -1.57
CA GLU A 17 0.16 -9.17 -0.50
C GLU A 17 -0.47 -9.31 0.88
N GLN A 18 -1.57 -8.59 1.15
CA GLN A 18 -2.34 -8.72 2.39
C GLN A 18 -2.80 -10.16 2.64
N ALA A 19 -3.35 -10.83 1.62
CA ALA A 19 -3.77 -12.23 1.71
C ALA A 19 -2.60 -13.18 2.00
N LEU A 20 -1.46 -12.96 1.35
CA LEU A 20 -0.24 -13.76 1.57
C LEU A 20 0.29 -13.60 3.00
N PHE A 21 0.31 -12.37 3.53
CA PHE A 21 0.69 -12.13 4.92
C PHE A 21 -0.29 -12.75 5.91
N GLN A 22 -1.59 -12.57 5.68
CA GLN A 22 -2.64 -13.16 6.52
C GLN A 22 -2.56 -14.68 6.57
N SER A 23 -2.15 -15.35 5.48
CA SER A 23 -1.98 -16.81 5.45
C SER A 23 -0.88 -17.34 6.37
N LEU A 24 -0.07 -16.45 6.95
CA LEU A 24 1.03 -16.78 7.85
C LEU A 24 0.79 -16.34 9.31
N LEU A 25 -0.35 -15.71 9.59
CA LEU A 25 -0.69 -15.15 10.89
C LEU A 25 -1.99 -15.74 11.40
N ASP A 26 -2.02 -16.08 12.68
CA ASP A 26 -3.19 -16.63 13.36
C ASP A 26 -4.12 -15.53 13.92
N PHE A 27 -3.78 -14.27 13.68
CA PHE A 27 -4.58 -13.10 14.02
C PHE A 27 -4.82 -12.25 12.77
N GLN A 28 -5.76 -11.32 12.87
CA GLN A 28 -6.13 -10.45 11.75
C GLN A 28 -4.99 -9.49 11.41
N PHE A 29 -4.40 -9.65 10.23
CA PHE A 29 -3.33 -8.79 9.70
C PHE A 29 -3.87 -7.46 9.17
N TYR A 30 -5.07 -7.45 8.59
CA TYR A 30 -5.63 -6.28 7.93
C TYR A 30 -7.15 -6.23 8.04
N ASN A 31 -7.68 -5.01 8.16
CA ASN A 31 -9.11 -4.76 8.35
C ASN A 31 -9.68 -3.82 7.28
N THR A 32 -8.84 -3.34 6.37
CA THR A 32 -9.19 -2.35 5.35
C THR A 32 -8.45 -2.64 4.05
N ILE A 33 -8.95 -2.06 2.95
CA ILE A 33 -8.18 -1.98 1.71
C ILE A 33 -6.86 -1.23 1.95
N PRO A 34 -5.81 -1.45 1.15
CA PRO A 34 -4.61 -0.65 1.16
C PRO A 34 -4.91 0.81 0.79
N TYR A 35 -4.41 1.74 1.60
CA TYR A 35 -4.60 3.18 1.39
C TYR A 35 -3.34 3.94 1.76
N CYS A 36 -3.12 5.09 1.13
CA CYS A 36 -1.99 5.98 1.42
C CYS A 36 -2.52 7.34 1.88
N PRO A 37 -2.52 7.64 3.20
CA PRO A 37 -2.77 8.99 3.68
C PRO A 37 -1.73 9.94 3.07
N VAL A 38 -2.19 11.07 2.55
CA VAL A 38 -1.31 12.08 1.95
C VAL A 38 -1.46 13.42 2.64
N GLU A 39 -0.32 14.00 2.99
CA GLU A 39 -0.22 15.34 3.58
C GLU A 39 0.10 16.41 2.53
N ILE A 40 0.52 16.01 1.33
CA ILE A 40 0.90 16.90 0.23
C ILE A 40 -0.02 16.74 -0.98
N GLU A 41 -0.08 17.78 -1.82
CA GLU A 41 -0.73 17.69 -3.12
C GLU A 41 0.09 16.83 -4.09
N THR A 42 -0.59 15.94 -4.80
CA THR A 42 0.04 14.99 -5.73
C THR A 42 0.05 15.48 -7.17
N ASN A 43 -0.60 16.61 -7.48
CA ASN A 43 -0.83 17.10 -8.85
C ASN A 43 0.46 17.37 -9.64
N ASN A 44 1.57 17.64 -8.95
CA ASN A 44 2.85 18.03 -9.56
C ASN A 44 3.75 16.85 -9.96
N PHE A 45 3.30 15.61 -9.73
CA PHE A 45 4.04 14.41 -10.08
C PHE A 45 3.57 13.83 -11.41
N THR A 46 4.48 13.35 -12.24
CA THR A 46 4.13 12.66 -13.50
C THR A 46 4.07 11.15 -13.34
N SER A 47 4.70 10.63 -12.28
CA SER A 47 4.56 9.23 -11.90
C SER A 47 4.80 9.03 -10.40
N LEU A 48 4.41 7.85 -9.95
CA LEU A 48 4.62 7.32 -8.62
C LEU A 48 5.60 6.15 -8.70
N GLU A 49 6.48 6.05 -7.71
CA GLU A 49 7.24 4.85 -7.41
C GLU A 49 6.86 4.36 -6.02
N ILE A 50 6.51 3.08 -5.93
CA ILE A 50 6.07 2.43 -4.70
C ILE A 50 7.05 1.31 -4.38
N THR A 51 7.73 1.42 -3.24
CA THR A 51 8.78 0.48 -2.83
C THR A 51 8.20 -0.89 -2.49
N PRO A 52 9.02 -1.95 -2.38
CA PRO A 52 8.62 -3.21 -1.77
C PRO A 52 8.08 -3.01 -0.33
N PRO A 53 7.34 -3.99 0.22
CA PRO A 53 6.92 -3.94 1.60
C PRO A 53 8.09 -3.86 2.58
N GLU A 54 7.92 -3.04 3.60
CA GLU A 54 8.87 -2.84 4.70
C GLU A 54 8.12 -2.71 6.03
N ASN A 55 8.85 -2.82 7.14
CA ASN A 55 8.30 -2.70 8.48
C ASN A 55 8.45 -1.26 8.96
N TYR A 56 7.35 -0.69 9.45
CA TYR A 56 7.32 0.59 10.13
C TYR A 56 6.49 0.45 11.40
N ASN A 57 7.16 0.34 12.55
CA ASN A 57 6.52 0.18 13.86
C ASN A 57 5.43 -0.92 13.87
N ASP A 58 5.82 -2.14 13.49
CA ASP A 58 4.98 -3.34 13.42
C ASP A 58 3.91 -3.34 12.31
N ILE A 59 3.80 -2.23 11.56
CA ILE A 59 2.93 -2.10 10.39
C ILE A 59 3.75 -2.41 9.15
N ILE A 60 3.24 -3.29 8.30
CA ILE A 60 3.79 -3.50 6.97
C ILE A 60 3.24 -2.42 6.05
N ILE A 61 4.15 -1.64 5.48
CA ILE A 61 3.85 -0.53 4.60
C ILE A 61 4.60 -0.65 3.27
N ARG A 62 4.18 0.14 2.28
CA ARG A 62 4.97 0.44 1.08
C ARG A 62 5.12 1.95 0.94
N LYS A 63 6.36 2.45 0.94
CA LYS A 63 6.62 3.87 0.74
C LYS A 63 6.23 4.27 -0.67
N CYS A 64 5.59 5.43 -0.81
CA CYS A 64 5.22 6.03 -2.08
C CYS A 64 6.01 7.31 -2.29
N PHE A 65 6.58 7.44 -3.49
CA PHE A 65 7.35 8.59 -3.93
C PHE A 65 6.77 9.16 -5.22
N GLY A 66 6.67 10.48 -5.29
CA GLY A 66 6.35 11.23 -6.49
C GLY A 66 7.60 11.53 -7.30
N ILE A 67 7.49 11.41 -8.62
CA ILE A 67 8.53 11.75 -9.58
C ILE A 67 7.96 12.84 -10.49
N SER A 68 8.68 13.97 -10.59
CA SER A 68 8.33 15.08 -11.47
C SER A 68 9.17 15.05 -12.75
N ASN A 69 8.63 15.58 -13.86
CA ASN A 69 9.36 15.65 -15.13
C ASN A 69 10.64 16.49 -14.97
N GLY A 70 11.76 15.97 -15.51
CA GLY A 70 13.03 16.70 -15.56
C GLY A 70 13.83 16.73 -14.25
N CYS A 71 13.38 16.04 -13.19
CA CYS A 71 14.12 15.94 -11.94
C CYS A 71 14.18 14.48 -11.46
N GLU A 72 15.37 13.94 -11.28
CA GLU A 72 15.57 12.60 -10.68
C GLU A 72 15.25 12.56 -9.18
N LYS A 73 14.98 13.72 -8.57
CA LYS A 73 14.62 13.81 -7.15
C LYS A 73 13.21 13.26 -6.93
N LYS A 74 13.16 12.17 -6.15
CA LYS A 74 11.93 11.58 -5.62
C LYS A 74 11.46 12.39 -4.42
N ALA A 75 10.20 12.83 -4.44
CA ALA A 75 9.55 13.43 -3.28
C ALA A 75 8.78 12.34 -2.52
N TYR A 76 9.01 12.21 -1.22
CA TYR A 76 8.21 11.30 -0.41
C TYR A 76 6.77 11.81 -0.32
N ILE A 77 5.80 10.94 -0.61
CA ILE A 77 4.36 11.28 -0.58
C ILE A 77 3.71 10.76 0.70
N GLY A 78 4.02 9.51 1.07
CA GLY A 78 3.33 8.81 2.15
C GLY A 78 3.56 7.30 2.07
N ASN A 79 2.77 6.56 2.83
CA ASN A 79 2.88 5.11 2.95
C ASN A 79 1.55 4.45 2.59
N PHE A 80 1.57 3.50 1.65
CA PHE A 80 0.49 2.54 1.52
C PHE A 80 0.53 1.58 2.71
N ILE A 81 -0.52 1.61 3.52
CA ILE A 81 -0.66 0.74 4.68
C ILE A 81 -1.21 -0.60 4.20
N LEU A 82 -0.46 -1.68 4.39
CA LEU A 82 -0.92 -3.03 4.05
C LEU A 82 -1.58 -3.71 5.25
N GLY A 83 -1.01 -3.59 6.44
CA GLY A 83 -1.58 -4.24 7.63
C GLY A 83 -0.66 -4.21 8.83
N ASN A 84 -1.19 -4.57 9.98
CA ASN A 84 -0.45 -4.66 11.24
C ASN A 84 -0.05 -6.13 11.48
N ALA A 85 1.25 -6.39 11.52
CA ALA A 85 1.79 -7.72 11.80
C ALA A 85 2.27 -7.87 13.25
N GLY A 86 2.11 -6.85 14.10
CA GLY A 86 2.68 -6.83 15.44
C GLY A 86 4.18 -7.13 15.41
N GLY A 87 4.67 -7.78 16.46
CA GLY A 87 6.07 -8.24 16.54
C GLY A 87 6.49 -9.24 15.44
N TYR A 88 5.58 -9.70 14.57
CA TYR A 88 5.89 -10.60 13.46
C TYR A 88 6.31 -9.89 12.18
N ALA A 89 6.20 -8.56 12.09
CA ALA A 89 6.46 -7.80 10.86
C ALA A 89 7.82 -8.13 10.22
N ASN A 90 8.91 -8.06 11.01
CA ASN A 90 10.26 -8.39 10.52
C ASN A 90 10.39 -9.86 10.07
N THR A 91 9.73 -10.78 10.77
CA THR A 91 9.74 -12.21 10.44
C THR A 91 9.04 -12.48 9.10
N LEU A 92 7.90 -11.82 8.85
CA LEU A 92 7.18 -11.93 7.59
C LEU A 92 8.00 -11.39 6.41
N LEU A 93 8.60 -10.21 6.57
CA LEU A 93 9.47 -9.62 5.54
C LEU A 93 10.71 -10.47 5.25
N ARG A 94 11.28 -11.15 6.25
CA ARG A 94 12.35 -12.11 6.02
C ARG A 94 11.88 -13.30 5.17
N LYS A 95 10.66 -13.82 5.41
CA LYS A 95 10.09 -14.91 4.60
C LYS A 95 9.86 -14.48 3.14
N ILE A 96 9.54 -13.21 2.88
CA ILE A 96 9.49 -12.65 1.51
C ILE A 96 10.85 -12.76 0.84
N LYS A 97 11.91 -12.27 1.51
CA LYS A 97 13.29 -12.30 1.00
C LYS A 97 13.78 -13.72 0.72
N MET A 98 13.23 -14.71 1.42
CA MET A 98 13.53 -16.13 1.23
C MET A 98 12.65 -16.81 0.16
N GLU A 99 11.96 -16.06 -0.71
CA GLU A 99 11.17 -16.52 -1.88
C GLU A 99 9.93 -17.40 -1.57
N LYS A 100 9.71 -17.83 -0.33
CA LYS A 100 8.59 -18.71 0.04
C LYS A 100 7.21 -18.10 -0.25
N LEU A 101 7.06 -16.80 -0.04
CA LEU A 101 5.81 -16.09 -0.29
C LEU A 101 5.59 -15.80 -1.77
N LYS A 102 6.65 -15.48 -2.53
CA LYS A 102 6.57 -15.24 -3.97
C LYS A 102 6.11 -16.47 -4.75
N LYS A 103 6.51 -17.67 -4.34
CA LYS A 103 6.04 -18.92 -4.98
C LYS A 103 4.53 -19.18 -4.84
N LYS A 104 3.87 -18.54 -3.87
CA LYS A 104 2.42 -18.63 -3.66
C LYS A 104 1.65 -17.51 -4.38
N ALA A 105 2.35 -16.52 -4.91
CA ALA A 105 1.76 -15.41 -5.61
C ALA A 105 1.29 -15.82 -7.01
N ARG A 106 0.16 -15.27 -7.42
CA ARG A 106 -0.38 -15.30 -8.79
C ARG A 106 0.20 -14.17 -9.63
N ASN A 107 0.63 -13.06 -9.00
CA ASN A 107 1.17 -11.91 -9.70
C ASN A 107 2.70 -11.79 -9.54
N ASN A 108 3.40 -11.66 -10.67
CA ASN A 108 4.87 -11.60 -10.69
C ASN A 108 5.45 -10.31 -10.09
N LYS A 109 4.64 -9.26 -9.89
CA LYS A 109 5.08 -7.99 -9.30
C LYS A 109 4.94 -7.93 -7.77
N ILE A 110 4.55 -9.04 -7.15
CA ILE A 110 4.39 -9.14 -5.70
C ILE A 110 5.74 -8.92 -5.02
N PHE A 111 5.75 -8.00 -4.05
CA PHE A 111 6.93 -7.55 -3.30
C PHE A 111 8.02 -6.85 -4.12
N GLU A 112 7.74 -6.42 -5.35
CA GLU A 112 8.70 -5.68 -6.20
C GLU A 112 8.42 -4.19 -6.23
N ILE A 113 9.36 -3.35 -6.71
CA ILE A 113 9.08 -1.93 -6.95
C ILE A 113 7.99 -1.79 -8.01
N ILE A 114 6.96 -0.99 -7.72
CA ILE A 114 5.86 -0.71 -8.64
C ILE A 114 5.95 0.74 -9.10
N LYS A 115 5.85 0.96 -10.41
CA LYS A 115 5.74 2.30 -11.00
C LYS A 115 4.35 2.50 -11.58
N CYS A 116 3.76 3.66 -11.33
CA CYS A 116 2.43 4.01 -11.82
C CYS A 116 2.38 5.45 -12.32
N LYS A 117 1.59 5.74 -13.35
CA LYS A 117 1.35 7.12 -13.82
C LYS A 117 -0.01 7.63 -13.32
N VAL A 118 -1.02 6.79 -13.48
CA VAL A 118 -2.42 7.07 -13.11
C VAL A 118 -2.61 6.93 -11.61
N ARG A 119 -3.35 7.85 -11.02
CA ARG A 119 -3.71 7.80 -9.60
C ARG A 119 -5.00 8.58 -9.37
N TYR A 120 -5.55 8.48 -8.18
CA TYR A 120 -6.62 9.38 -7.77
C TYR A 120 -6.48 9.72 -6.30
N THR A 121 -6.91 10.92 -5.94
CA THR A 121 -7.06 11.31 -4.54
C THR A 121 -8.53 11.28 -4.16
N ALA A 122 -8.81 10.83 -2.94
CA ALA A 122 -10.18 10.77 -2.44
C ALA A 122 -10.19 11.01 -0.92
N GLU A 123 -11.34 11.39 -0.41
CA GLU A 123 -11.58 11.36 1.03
C GLU A 123 -11.86 9.93 1.46
N PHE A 124 -11.15 9.50 2.49
CA PHE A 124 -11.28 8.18 3.07
C PHE A 124 -11.66 8.29 4.54
N GLU A 125 -12.71 7.59 4.92
CA GLU A 125 -13.19 7.46 6.29
C GLU A 125 -13.13 6.00 6.69
N ILE A 126 -12.58 5.70 7.86
CA ILE A 126 -12.54 4.36 8.44
C ILE A 126 -13.19 4.44 9.81
N THR A 127 -14.09 3.52 10.09
CA THR A 127 -14.75 3.40 11.38
C THR A 127 -14.61 1.96 11.86
N HIS A 128 -14.04 1.80 13.05
CA HIS A 128 -13.87 0.51 13.69
C HIS A 128 -14.98 0.31 14.73
N ASN A 129 -15.80 -0.71 14.53
CA ASN A 129 -16.71 -1.24 15.54
C ASN A 129 -16.18 -2.59 16.05
N ALA A 130 -16.67 -3.06 17.20
CA ALA A 130 -16.20 -4.29 17.85
C ALA A 130 -16.22 -5.54 16.96
N THR A 131 -17.09 -5.57 15.93
CA THR A 131 -17.28 -6.73 15.04
C THR A 131 -16.96 -6.46 13.58
N LEU A 132 -16.89 -5.19 13.17
CA LEU A 132 -16.84 -4.79 11.77
C LEU A 132 -15.98 -3.54 11.59
N THR A 133 -15.14 -3.54 10.56
CA THR A 133 -14.49 -2.33 10.07
C THR A 133 -15.23 -1.85 8.85
N LYS A 134 -15.80 -0.65 8.93
CA LYS A 134 -16.46 0.03 7.80
C LYS A 134 -15.50 1.07 7.25
N TRP A 135 -15.43 1.17 5.93
CA TRP A 135 -14.70 2.24 5.26
C TRP A 135 -15.55 2.84 4.14
N VAL A 136 -15.35 4.12 3.87
CA VAL A 136 -16.08 4.89 2.86
C VAL A 136 -15.10 5.74 2.07
N ILE A 137 -15.21 5.72 0.74
CA ILE A 137 -14.47 6.57 -0.19
C ILE A 137 -15.44 7.62 -0.74
N LYS A 138 -15.08 8.90 -0.63
CA LYS A 138 -15.88 10.05 -1.12
C LYS A 138 -15.01 11.01 -1.92
N ASN A 139 -15.63 11.93 -2.65
CA ASN A 139 -14.97 13.07 -3.30
C ASN A 139 -13.75 12.67 -4.17
N ILE A 140 -13.94 11.64 -5.02
CA ILE A 140 -12.89 11.08 -5.88
C ILE A 140 -12.44 12.11 -6.93
N LYS A 141 -11.14 12.36 -7.02
CA LYS A 141 -10.47 13.19 -8.03
C LYS A 141 -9.42 12.38 -8.77
N TRP A 142 -9.67 12.12 -10.05
CA TRP A 142 -8.74 11.39 -10.91
C TRP A 142 -7.61 12.28 -11.40
N GLU A 143 -6.38 11.79 -11.31
CA GLU A 143 -5.16 12.41 -11.84
C GLU A 143 -4.58 11.45 -12.90
N LYS A 144 -4.65 11.87 -14.17
CA LYS A 144 -4.12 11.11 -15.31
C LYS A 144 -2.70 11.51 -15.66
#